data_AF-A0AA96LYY1-F1
#
_entry.id   AF-A0AA96LYY1-F1
#
_cell.length_a   1.000
_cell.length_b   1.000
_cell.length_c   1.000
_cell.angle_alpha   90.00
_cell.angle_beta   90.00
_cell.angle_gamma   90.00
#
_symmetry.space_group_name_H-M   'P 1'
#
loop_
_entity.id
_entity.type
_entity.pdbx_description
1 polymer ?
#
loop_
_entity_poly.entity_id
_entity_poly.type
_entity_poly.pdbx_seq_one_letter_code
_entity_poly.pdbx_strand_id
1 'polypeptide(L)'
;MTRIRRGYIARRRRKKIRLFASTSFRGAHSRLTRTLIQQKIRALVSAHRDRDRKKRDFRTLWIARINAVILGRRKKNNRSRVSSDYCYSLFIHDLHKKQLIINRKILAQISILNKNCLSMIFNEIIKEKESGKNTPE
;
A
#
# COMPACT_ATOMS: atom_id res chain seq x y z
N MET A 1 21.41 -58.12 -5.03
CA MET A 1 20.92 -56.73 -5.16
C MET A 1 22.08 -55.79 -5.49
N THR A 2 21.91 -54.91 -6.47
CA THR A 2 22.98 -54.01 -6.98
C THR A 2 23.04 -52.70 -6.18
N ARG A 3 24.21 -52.34 -5.64
CA ARG A 3 24.40 -51.10 -4.84
C ARG A 3 24.50 -49.87 -5.75
N ILE A 4 23.54 -48.94 -5.65
CA ILE A 4 23.54 -47.68 -6.40
C ILE A 4 24.09 -46.53 -5.52
N ARG A 5 25.08 -45.79 -6.04
CA ARG A 5 25.64 -44.61 -5.36
C ARG A 5 24.83 -43.35 -5.69
N ARG A 6 24.74 -42.38 -4.75
CA ARG A 6 23.95 -41.14 -4.94
C ARG A 6 24.47 -40.17 -6.03
N GLY A 7 25.70 -40.35 -6.50
CA GLY A 7 26.32 -39.51 -7.53
C GLY A 7 26.24 -37.99 -7.29
N TYR A 8 26.03 -37.24 -8.38
CA TYR A 8 26.03 -35.77 -8.40
C TYR A 8 24.69 -35.13 -8.00
N ILE A 9 23.62 -35.91 -7.85
CA ILE A 9 22.25 -35.43 -7.61
C ILE A 9 22.20 -34.52 -6.37
N ALA A 10 22.83 -34.97 -5.28
CA ALA A 10 22.90 -34.20 -4.04
C ALA A 10 23.72 -32.89 -4.18
N ARG A 11 24.80 -32.90 -4.98
CA ARG A 11 25.62 -31.71 -5.24
C ARG A 11 24.85 -30.70 -6.10
N ARG A 12 24.13 -31.16 -7.13
CA ARG A 12 23.28 -30.32 -8.00
C ARG A 12 22.19 -29.61 -7.19
N ARG A 13 21.49 -30.32 -6.29
CA ARG A 13 20.49 -29.72 -5.40
C ARG A 13 21.11 -28.63 -4.51
N ARG A 14 22.25 -28.90 -3.88
CA ARG A 14 22.95 -27.91 -3.03
C ARG A 14 23.41 -26.68 -3.83
N LYS A 15 23.93 -26.86 -5.05
CA LYS A 15 24.36 -25.76 -5.93
C LYS A 15 23.17 -24.87 -6.30
N LYS A 16 22.02 -25.44 -6.65
CA LYS A 16 20.79 -24.68 -6.96
C LYS A 16 20.31 -23.83 -5.78
N ILE A 17 20.27 -24.42 -4.57
CA ILE A 17 19.83 -23.70 -3.37
C ILE A 17 20.85 -22.62 -2.98
N ARG A 18 22.15 -22.89 -3.13
CA ARG A 18 23.21 -21.90 -2.87
C ARG A 18 23.14 -20.72 -3.83
N LEU A 19 22.87 -20.93 -5.12
CA LEU A 19 22.74 -19.85 -6.11
C LEU A 19 21.65 -18.83 -5.73
N PHE A 20 20.54 -19.30 -5.14
CA PHE A 20 19.47 -18.43 -4.67
C PHE A 20 19.88 -17.53 -3.47
N ALA A 21 20.87 -17.96 -2.70
CA ALA A 21 21.20 -17.43 -1.38
C ALA A 21 22.57 -16.74 -1.30
N SER A 22 23.46 -17.02 -2.25
CA SER A 22 24.88 -16.67 -2.19
C SER A 22 25.15 -15.16 -2.19
N THR A 23 24.25 -14.38 -2.77
CA THR A 23 24.49 -12.95 -3.03
C THR A 23 23.90 -12.04 -1.95
N SER A 24 22.86 -12.48 -1.24
CA SER A 24 22.08 -11.61 -0.34
C SER A 24 22.11 -12.03 1.13
N PHE A 25 22.39 -13.30 1.45
CA PHE A 25 22.38 -13.76 2.84
C PHE A 25 23.72 -13.51 3.53
N ARG A 26 23.66 -12.92 4.73
CA ARG A 26 24.84 -12.56 5.52
C ARG A 26 25.40 -13.76 6.29
N GLY A 27 26.73 -13.87 6.33
CA GLY A 27 27.45 -14.81 7.20
C GLY A 27 27.17 -16.29 6.92
N ALA A 28 26.87 -17.06 7.97
CA ALA A 28 26.67 -18.51 7.88
C ALA A 28 25.47 -18.90 6.98
N HIS A 29 24.49 -18.01 6.79
CA HIS A 29 23.29 -18.26 5.99
C HIS A 29 23.56 -18.38 4.48
N SER A 30 24.68 -17.86 3.98
CA SER A 30 25.12 -18.04 2.57
C SER A 30 26.12 -19.18 2.39
N ARG A 31 26.81 -19.60 3.46
CA ARG A 31 27.89 -20.61 3.40
C ARG A 31 27.42 -22.02 3.75
N LEU A 32 26.77 -22.19 4.90
CA LEU A 32 26.42 -23.49 5.48
C LEU A 32 25.13 -24.06 4.89
N THR A 33 25.19 -25.27 4.32
CA THR A 33 24.06 -25.85 3.57
C THR A 33 22.81 -26.14 4.41
N ARG A 34 23.00 -26.56 5.67
CA ARG A 34 21.88 -26.84 6.60
C ARG A 34 21.16 -25.54 6.98
N THR A 35 21.90 -24.54 7.44
CA THR A 35 21.39 -23.22 7.82
C THR A 35 20.73 -22.49 6.66
N LEU A 36 21.31 -22.60 5.46
CA LEU A 36 20.80 -21.98 4.24
C LEU A 36 19.43 -22.55 3.84
N ILE A 37 19.21 -23.86 3.98
CA ILE A 37 17.90 -24.47 3.69
C ILE A 37 16.82 -23.92 4.63
N GLN A 38 17.10 -23.83 5.93
CA GLN A 38 16.18 -23.25 6.90
C GLN A 38 15.86 -21.78 6.55
N GLN A 39 16.89 -21.01 6.20
CA GLN A 39 16.71 -19.60 5.86
C GLN A 39 15.90 -19.42 4.56
N LYS A 40 16.13 -20.27 3.57
CA LYS A 40 15.35 -20.26 2.33
C LYS A 40 13.86 -20.48 2.63
N ILE A 41 13.53 -21.44 3.47
CA ILE A 41 12.13 -21.73 3.83
C ILE A 41 11.51 -20.51 4.53
N ARG A 42 12.21 -19.93 5.53
CA ARG A 42 11.74 -18.73 6.23
C ARG A 42 11.54 -17.54 5.28
N ALA A 43 12.47 -17.32 4.36
CA ALA A 43 12.37 -16.26 3.37
C ALA A 43 11.15 -16.43 2.45
N LEU A 44 10.87 -17.65 2.00
CA LEU A 44 9.69 -17.93 1.16
C LEU A 44 8.37 -17.74 1.92
N VAL A 45 8.32 -18.15 3.19
CA VAL A 45 7.16 -17.95 4.05
C VAL A 45 6.89 -16.45 4.27
N SER A 46 7.94 -15.68 4.60
CA SER A 46 7.80 -14.22 4.75
C SER A 46 7.41 -13.56 3.42
N ALA A 47 8.05 -13.91 2.30
CA ALA A 47 7.70 -13.36 0.99
C ALA A 47 6.24 -13.64 0.61
N HIS A 48 5.69 -14.82 0.95
CA HIS A 48 4.29 -15.10 0.74
C HIS A 48 3.38 -14.22 1.61
N ARG A 49 3.66 -14.16 2.93
CA ARG A 49 2.92 -13.33 3.88
C ARG A 49 2.93 -11.85 3.49
N ASP A 50 4.10 -11.34 3.09
CA ASP A 50 4.32 -9.93 2.83
C ASP A 50 3.69 -9.48 1.50
N ARG A 51 3.45 -10.40 0.54
CA ARG A 51 2.67 -10.08 -0.68
C ARG A 51 1.24 -9.63 -0.34
N ASP A 52 0.63 -10.24 0.66
CA ASP A 52 -0.71 -9.85 1.11
C ASP A 52 -0.66 -8.63 2.03
N ARG A 53 0.34 -8.56 2.92
CA ARG A 53 0.55 -7.38 3.77
C ARG A 53 0.78 -6.09 2.95
N LYS A 54 1.55 -6.18 1.86
CA LYS A 54 1.85 -5.04 0.96
C LYS A 54 0.58 -4.36 0.43
N LYS A 55 -0.50 -5.12 0.19
CA LYS A 55 -1.81 -4.56 -0.23
C LYS A 55 -2.41 -3.68 0.88
N ARG A 56 -2.31 -4.13 2.13
CA ARG A 56 -2.75 -3.38 3.32
C ARG A 56 -1.89 -2.14 3.55
N ASP A 57 -0.57 -2.30 3.50
CA ASP A 57 0.39 -1.21 3.75
C ASP A 57 0.22 -0.07 2.76
N PHE A 58 0.06 -0.38 1.46
CA PHE A 58 -0.22 0.66 0.47
C PHE A 58 -1.55 1.35 0.70
N ARG A 59 -2.60 0.62 1.08
CA ARG A 59 -3.90 1.24 1.39
C ARG A 59 -3.76 2.19 2.58
N THR A 60 -3.07 1.78 3.64
CA THR A 60 -2.79 2.64 4.80
C THR A 60 -2.01 3.88 4.39
N LEU A 61 -0.98 3.73 3.55
CA LEU A 61 -0.19 4.85 3.04
C LEU A 61 -1.03 5.83 2.22
N TRP A 62 -1.90 5.33 1.34
CA TRP A 62 -2.78 6.19 0.54
C TRP A 62 -3.75 6.97 1.42
N ILE A 63 -4.35 6.32 2.42
CA ILE A 63 -5.23 6.99 3.39
C ILE A 63 -4.46 8.09 4.14
N ALA A 64 -3.27 7.79 4.65
CA ALA A 64 -2.44 8.74 5.37
C ALA A 64 -2.09 9.97 4.50
N ARG A 65 -1.73 9.74 3.23
CA ARG A 65 -1.43 10.81 2.27
C ARG A 65 -2.63 11.72 2.00
N ILE A 66 -3.80 11.12 1.74
CA ILE A 66 -5.03 11.88 1.49
C ILE A 66 -5.40 12.69 2.74
N ASN A 67 -5.33 12.06 3.92
CA ASN A 67 -5.66 12.71 5.18
C ASN A 67 -4.73 13.91 5.47
N ALA A 68 -3.43 13.76 5.20
CA ALA A 68 -2.47 14.86 5.36
C ALA A 68 -2.81 16.07 4.47
N VAL A 69 -3.22 15.84 3.22
CA VAL A 69 -3.60 16.94 2.32
C VAL A 69 -4.91 17.60 2.74
N ILE A 70 -5.92 16.81 3.14
CA ILE A 70 -7.19 17.34 3.67
C ILE A 70 -6.92 18.20 4.91
N LEU A 71 -6.11 17.72 5.85
CA LEU A 71 -5.74 18.45 7.06
C LEU A 71 -4.96 19.73 6.74
N GLY A 72 -4.01 19.68 5.81
CA GLY A 72 -3.30 20.86 5.34
C GLY A 72 -4.22 21.91 4.72
N ARG A 73 -5.29 21.46 4.05
CA ARG A 73 -6.32 22.32 3.47
C ARG A 73 -7.21 22.96 4.55
N ARG A 74 -7.64 22.16 5.53
CA ARG A 74 -8.38 22.61 6.72
C ARG A 74 -7.67 23.79 7.40
N LYS A 75 -6.36 23.66 7.66
CA LYS A 75 -5.55 24.73 8.29
C LYS A 75 -5.48 26.03 7.48
N LYS A 76 -5.55 25.96 6.15
CA LYS A 76 -5.51 27.14 5.28
C LYS A 76 -6.86 27.86 5.20
N ASN A 77 -7.95 27.13 5.35
CA ASN A 77 -9.31 27.62 5.12
C ASN A 77 -10.07 27.98 6.41
N ASN A 78 -9.38 28.51 7.42
CA ASN A 78 -9.95 28.90 8.73
C ASN A 78 -11.08 29.95 8.68
N ARG A 79 -11.47 30.43 7.49
CA ARG A 79 -12.51 31.46 7.29
C ARG A 79 -13.94 30.90 7.21
N SER A 80 -14.15 29.60 6.99
CA SER A 80 -15.49 28.99 6.88
C SER A 80 -15.63 27.75 7.78
N ARG A 81 -16.62 27.75 8.69
CA ARG A 81 -16.89 26.65 9.65
C ARG A 81 -17.04 25.29 8.95
N VAL A 82 -17.68 25.26 7.78
CA VAL A 82 -17.91 24.02 7.01
C VAL A 82 -16.61 23.42 6.46
N SER A 83 -15.63 24.26 6.12
CA SER A 83 -14.31 23.81 5.64
C SER A 83 -13.39 23.37 6.79
N SER A 84 -13.60 23.93 7.99
CA SER A 84 -12.84 23.60 9.19
C SER A 84 -13.14 22.20 9.72
N ASP A 85 -14.31 21.62 9.50
CA ASP A 85 -14.66 20.28 10.04
C ASP A 85 -14.42 19.13 9.06
N TYR A 86 -13.85 19.43 7.90
CA TYR A 86 -13.73 18.44 6.84
C TYR A 86 -12.57 17.46 7.09
N CYS A 87 -12.91 16.17 7.21
CA CYS A 87 -11.99 15.07 7.52
C CYS A 87 -12.05 13.98 6.44
N TYR A 88 -11.06 13.08 6.44
CA TYR A 88 -10.99 11.97 5.48
C TYR A 88 -12.28 11.13 5.40
N SER A 89 -12.91 10.83 6.54
CA SER A 89 -14.15 10.04 6.61
C SER A 89 -15.30 10.71 5.85
N LEU A 90 -15.53 12.01 6.11
CA LEU A 90 -16.54 12.83 5.44
C LEU A 90 -16.25 12.95 3.95
N PHE A 91 -14.98 13.14 3.57
CA PHE A 91 -14.59 13.21 2.17
C PHE A 91 -14.96 11.95 1.39
N ILE A 92 -14.64 10.78 1.95
CA ILE A 92 -14.95 9.50 1.31
C ILE A 92 -16.45 9.26 1.27
N HIS A 93 -17.17 9.60 2.34
CA HIS A 93 -18.62 9.53 2.37
C HIS A 93 -19.26 10.36 1.26
N ASP A 94 -18.83 11.61 1.10
CA ASP A 94 -19.37 12.51 0.09
C ASP A 94 -19.02 12.05 -1.34
N LEU A 95 -17.83 11.49 -1.56
CA LEU A 95 -17.47 10.85 -2.83
C LEU A 95 -18.40 9.67 -3.17
N HIS A 96 -18.71 8.83 -2.19
CA HIS A 96 -19.63 7.71 -2.38
C HIS A 96 -21.08 8.16 -2.59
N LYS A 97 -21.55 9.17 -1.85
CA LYS A 97 -22.89 9.74 -2.03
C LYS A 97 -23.07 10.27 -3.46
N LYS A 98 -22.02 10.87 -4.03
CA LYS A 98 -21.98 11.38 -5.41
C LYS A 98 -21.67 10.31 -6.47
N GLN A 99 -21.59 9.03 -6.09
CA GLN A 99 -21.28 7.91 -6.99
C GLN A 99 -19.95 8.07 -7.75
N LEU A 100 -18.99 8.83 -7.21
CA LEU A 100 -17.67 8.99 -7.80
C LEU A 100 -16.80 7.78 -7.45
N ILE A 101 -16.64 6.84 -8.40
CA ILE A 101 -15.90 5.59 -8.22
C ILE A 101 -14.38 5.82 -8.37
N ILE A 102 -13.79 6.66 -7.51
CA ILE A 102 -12.35 6.94 -7.53
C ILE A 102 -11.62 6.09 -6.50
N ASN A 103 -10.65 5.30 -6.99
CA ASN A 103 -9.78 4.51 -6.14
C ASN A 103 -8.83 5.38 -5.29
N ARG A 104 -8.60 4.97 -4.05
CA ARG A 104 -7.70 5.65 -3.10
C ARG A 104 -6.26 5.79 -3.63
N LYS A 105 -5.81 4.84 -4.47
CA LYS A 105 -4.53 4.92 -5.19
C LYS A 105 -4.44 6.16 -6.06
N ILE A 106 -5.45 6.39 -6.90
CA ILE A 106 -5.50 7.52 -7.83
C ILE A 106 -5.65 8.82 -7.05
N LEU A 107 -6.53 8.83 -6.05
CA LEU A 107 -6.75 10.00 -5.20
C LEU A 107 -5.48 10.44 -4.45
N ALA A 108 -4.72 9.49 -3.91
CA ALA A 108 -3.44 9.78 -3.25
C ALA A 108 -2.37 10.27 -4.26
N GLN A 109 -2.41 9.79 -5.49
CA GLN A 109 -1.49 10.25 -6.54
C GLN A 109 -1.81 11.67 -6.99
N ILE A 110 -3.10 11.98 -7.21
CA ILE A 110 -3.58 13.33 -7.53
C ILE A 110 -3.20 14.30 -6.40
N SER A 111 -3.37 13.88 -5.14
CA SER A 111 -3.02 14.68 -3.97
C SER A 111 -1.55 15.14 -3.94
N ILE A 112 -0.64 14.33 -4.50
CA ILE A 112 0.79 14.63 -4.55
C ILE A 112 1.13 15.43 -5.80
N LEU A 113 0.73 14.95 -6.98
CA LEU A 113 1.14 15.52 -8.27
C LEU A 113 0.42 16.82 -8.61
N ASN A 114 -0.87 16.92 -8.28
CA ASN A 114 -1.69 18.07 -8.66
C ASN A 114 -2.62 18.49 -7.51
N LYS A 115 -2.09 19.35 -6.64
CA LYS A 115 -2.83 19.92 -5.50
C LYS A 115 -4.03 20.77 -5.94
N ASN A 116 -3.99 21.34 -7.15
CA ASN A 116 -5.07 22.16 -7.69
C ASN A 116 -6.24 21.28 -8.14
N CYS A 117 -5.99 20.14 -8.77
CA CYS A 117 -7.06 19.20 -9.14
C CYS A 117 -7.86 18.73 -7.91
N LEU A 118 -7.17 18.39 -6.81
CA LEU A 118 -7.85 18.04 -5.56
C LEU A 118 -8.68 19.20 -4.99
N SER A 119 -8.25 20.45 -5.20
CA SER A 119 -9.03 21.62 -4.79
C SER A 119 -10.34 21.76 -5.54
N MET A 120 -10.31 21.53 -6.86
CA MET A 120 -11.49 21.63 -7.71
C MET A 120 -12.51 20.58 -7.32
N ILE A 121 -12.06 19.32 -7.15
CA ILE A 121 -12.91 18.22 -6.68
C ILE A 121 -13.57 18.58 -5.34
N PHE A 122 -12.80 19.15 -4.41
CA PHE A 122 -13.32 19.58 -3.11
C PHE A 122 -14.38 20.68 -3.22
N ASN A 123 -14.11 21.71 -4.03
CA ASN A 123 -15.02 22.83 -4.21
C ASN A 123 -16.32 22.36 -4.86
N GLU A 124 -16.25 21.45 -5.83
CA GLU A 124 -17.42 20.83 -6.45
C GLU A 124 -18.24 20.00 -5.44
N ILE A 125 -17.55 19.32 -4.51
CA ILE A 125 -18.20 18.61 -3.41
C ILE A 125 -18.93 19.55 -2.47
N ILE A 126 -18.32 20.68 -2.10
CA ILE A 126 -18.91 21.67 -1.19
C ILE A 126 -20.07 22.42 -1.84
N LYS A 127 -19.92 22.88 -3.09
CA LYS A 127 -20.93 23.66 -3.82
C LYS A 127 -22.27 22.94 -3.91
N GLU A 128 -22.25 21.64 -4.21
CA GLU A 128 -23.49 20.87 -4.28
C GLU A 128 -24.10 20.56 -2.90
N LYS A 129 -23.29 20.49 -1.84
CA LYS A 129 -23.80 20.33 -0.47
C LYS A 129 -24.66 21.51 -0.04
N GLU A 130 -24.35 22.71 -0.55
CA GLU A 130 -25.16 23.91 -0.33
C GLU A 130 -26.45 23.87 -1.18
N SER A 131 -26.41 23.33 -2.41
CA SER A 131 -27.61 23.17 -3.25
C SER A 131 -28.61 22.12 -2.72
N GLY A 132 -28.12 21.02 -2.13
CA GLY A 132 -28.96 19.94 -1.59
C GLY A 132 -29.57 20.22 -0.22
N LYS A 133 -29.22 21.34 0.44
CA LYS A 133 -29.94 21.83 1.63
C LYS A 133 -31.20 22.62 1.28
N ASN A 134 -31.36 23.00 0.02
CA ASN A 134 -32.49 23.79 -0.48
C ASN A 134 -33.62 22.92 -1.06
N THR A 135 -33.55 21.60 -0.92
CA THR A 135 -34.67 20.69 -1.19
C THR A 135 -35.34 20.37 0.15
N PRO A 136 -36.53 20.94 0.43
CA PRO A 136 -37.29 20.57 1.61
C PRO A 136 -37.97 19.23 1.33
N GLU A 137 -37.53 18.17 1.99
CA GLU A 137 -38.28 16.92 2.23
C GLU A 137 -37.52 16.02 3.22
#